data_AF-A0A833MQR3-F1
#
_entry.id   AF-A0A833MQR3-F1
#
_cell.length_a   1.000
_cell.length_b   1.000
_cell.length_c   1.000
_cell.angle_alpha   90.00
_cell.angle_beta   90.00
_cell.angle_gamma   90.00
#
_symmetry.space_group_name_H-M   'P 1'
#
loop_
_entity.id
_entity.type
_entity.pdbx_description
1 polymer ?
#
loop_
_entity_poly.entity_id
_entity_poly.type
_entity_poly.pdbx_seq_one_letter_code
_entity_poly.pdbx_strand_id
1 'polypeptide(L)'
;MTLNRFRSQWLVEIDTGRARVRRGRPPPGFVSACDDIARLHRIAAGAVECVGSGRHARLKFSGNFPDRGRQAIRNVWTPPTTPGPKGGRRAVR
;
A
#
# COMPACT_ATOMS: atom_id res chain seq x y z
N MET A 1 -10.12 -20.58 -15.16
CA MET A 1 -9.21 -19.61 -14.52
C MET A 1 -10.03 -18.57 -13.76
N THR A 2 -10.36 -18.88 -12.50
CA THR A 2 -11.11 -17.99 -11.62
C THR A 2 -10.14 -16.98 -11.02
N LEU A 3 -10.43 -15.66 -11.06
CA LEU A 3 -10.00 -14.65 -10.05
C LEU A 3 -10.25 -13.21 -10.54
N ASN A 4 -11.51 -12.81 -10.68
CA ASN A 4 -11.86 -11.38 -10.68
C ASN A 4 -12.81 -11.08 -9.52
N ARG A 5 -12.29 -10.97 -8.28
CA ARG A 5 -13.14 -10.57 -7.15
C ARG A 5 -12.56 -9.57 -6.16
N PHE A 6 -11.34 -9.08 -6.38
CA PHE A 6 -10.89 -7.88 -5.68
C PHE A 6 -10.55 -6.82 -6.72
N ARG A 7 -11.42 -5.82 -6.85
CA ARG A 7 -11.15 -4.62 -7.64
C ARG A 7 -9.86 -4.01 -7.10
N SER A 8 -8.79 -4.04 -7.88
CA SER A 8 -7.57 -3.32 -7.56
C SER A 8 -7.87 -1.82 -7.62
N GLN A 9 -7.58 -1.10 -6.54
CA GLN A 9 -7.81 0.33 -6.47
C GLN A 9 -6.68 1.11 -7.11
N TRP A 10 -5.45 0.70 -6.83
CA TRP A 10 -4.26 1.32 -7.38
C TRP A 10 -3.10 0.33 -7.43
N LEU A 11 -2.16 0.63 -8.30
CA LEU A 11 -0.95 -0.14 -8.55
C LEU A 11 0.24 0.81 -8.62
N VAL A 12 1.25 0.55 -7.80
CA VAL A 12 2.55 1.20 -7.83
C VAL A 12 3.57 0.17 -8.30
N GLU A 13 4.35 0.53 -9.29
CA GLU A 13 5.47 -0.26 -9.79
C GLU A 13 6.77 0.37 -9.35
N ILE A 14 7.72 -0.46 -8.97
CA ILE A 14 9.12 -0.08 -8.76
C ILE A 14 9.88 -0.59 -9.97
N ASP A 15 10.56 0.32 -10.65
CA ASP A 15 11.41 0.04 -11.80
C ASP A 15 12.70 0.84 -11.67
N THR A 16 13.86 0.20 -11.85
CA THR A 16 15.19 0.80 -11.61
C THR A 16 15.32 1.50 -10.24
N GLY A 17 14.66 0.96 -9.21
CA GLY A 17 14.64 1.55 -7.87
C GLY A 17 13.75 2.79 -7.73
N ARG A 18 12.89 3.08 -8.70
CA ARG A 18 11.97 4.22 -8.69
C ARG A 18 10.52 3.79 -8.61
N ALA A 19 9.77 4.37 -7.68
CA ALA A 19 8.35 4.11 -7.55
C ALA A 19 7.53 4.98 -8.51
N ARG A 20 6.61 4.37 -9.27
CA ARG A 20 5.71 5.03 -10.22
C ARG A 20 4.30 4.48 -10.11
N VAL A 21 3.32 5.37 -10.22
CA VAL A 21 1.91 4.95 -10.29
C VAL A 21 1.62 4.40 -11.68
N ARG A 22 1.10 3.18 -11.75
CA ARG A 22 0.63 2.57 -13.01
C ARG A 22 -0.86 2.60 -13.17
N ARG A 23 -1.60 2.55 -12.06
CA ARG A 23 -3.07 2.59 -12.08
C ARG A 23 -3.62 3.21 -10.82
N GLY A 24 -4.75 3.89 -10.96
CA GLY A 24 -5.52 4.44 -9.84
C GLY A 24 -4.82 5.57 -9.12
N ARG A 25 -5.26 5.84 -7.89
CA ARG A 25 -4.74 6.93 -7.07
C ARG A 25 -4.33 6.41 -5.69
N PRO A 26 -3.02 6.17 -5.46
CA PRO A 26 -2.51 5.87 -4.14
C PRO A 26 -2.71 7.06 -3.17
N PRO A 27 -2.63 6.83 -1.85
CA PRO A 27 -2.66 7.91 -0.87
C PRO A 27 -1.54 8.95 -1.12
N PRO A 28 -1.77 10.23 -0.78
CA PRO A 28 -0.72 11.26 -0.85
C PRO A 28 0.53 10.84 -0.09
N GLY A 29 1.71 11.08 -0.67
CA GLY A 29 3.01 10.72 -0.08
C GLY A 29 3.37 9.23 -0.13
N PHE A 30 2.41 8.33 -0.43
CA PHE A 30 2.69 6.89 -0.45
C PHE A 30 3.72 6.49 -1.50
N VAL A 31 3.63 7.08 -2.71
CA VAL A 31 4.57 6.79 -3.81
C VAL A 31 5.98 7.26 -3.45
N SER A 32 6.10 8.44 -2.85
CA SER A 32 7.39 8.97 -2.37
C SER A 32 7.99 8.06 -1.29
N ALA A 33 7.18 7.62 -0.32
CA ALA A 33 7.62 6.66 0.68
C ALA A 33 8.08 5.32 0.06
N CYS A 34 7.39 4.84 -0.99
CA CYS A 34 7.85 3.67 -1.73
C CYS A 34 9.19 3.90 -2.45
N ASP A 35 9.44 5.10 -2.98
CA ASP A 35 10.73 5.47 -3.61
C ASP A 35 11.86 5.43 -2.58
N ASP A 36 11.66 6.04 -1.42
CA ASP A 36 12.63 6.06 -0.32
C ASP A 36 12.93 4.66 0.20
N ILE A 37 11.91 3.82 0.37
CA ILE A 37 12.06 2.42 0.76
C ILE A 37 12.80 1.62 -0.32
N ALA A 38 12.46 1.82 -1.60
CA ALA A 38 13.12 1.12 -2.70
C ALA A 38 14.62 1.44 -2.73
N ARG A 39 14.98 2.71 -2.51
CA ARG A 39 16.39 3.15 -2.39
C ARG A 39 17.07 2.55 -1.16
N LEU A 40 16.46 2.69 0.02
CA LEU A 40 17.04 2.21 1.30
C LEU A 40 17.29 0.69 1.27
N HIS A 41 16.36 -0.07 0.72
CA HIS A 41 16.43 -1.54 0.67
C HIS A 41 17.00 -2.09 -0.65
N ARG A 42 17.47 -1.22 -1.56
CA ARG A 42 18.01 -1.59 -2.88
C ARG A 42 17.07 -2.47 -3.70
N ILE A 43 15.77 -2.16 -3.66
CA ILE A 43 14.73 -2.86 -4.42
C ILE A 43 14.80 -2.37 -5.85
N ALA A 44 15.39 -3.15 -6.76
CA ALA A 44 15.53 -2.76 -8.16
C ALA A 44 14.19 -2.77 -8.91
N ALA A 45 13.34 -3.76 -8.64
CA ALA A 45 12.07 -3.94 -9.34
C ALA A 45 11.01 -4.61 -8.46
N GLY A 46 9.74 -4.38 -8.76
CA GLY A 46 8.60 -5.05 -8.16
C GLY A 46 7.30 -4.27 -8.28
N ALA A 47 6.20 -4.84 -7.80
CA ALA A 47 4.90 -4.18 -7.81
C ALA A 47 4.23 -4.25 -6.44
N VAL A 48 3.51 -3.18 -6.11
CA VAL A 48 2.68 -3.03 -4.92
C VAL A 48 1.27 -2.66 -5.36
N GLU A 49 0.33 -3.56 -5.12
CA GLU A 49 -1.06 -3.40 -5.51
C GLU A 49 -1.96 -3.31 -4.28
N CYS A 50 -2.86 -2.34 -4.25
CA CYS A 50 -3.93 -2.31 -3.26
C CYS A 50 -5.20 -2.93 -3.83
N VAL A 51 -5.69 -3.96 -3.16
CA VAL A 51 -6.91 -4.67 -3.51
C VAL A 51 -7.97 -4.50 -2.42
N GLY A 52 -9.25 -4.52 -2.81
CA GLY A 52 -10.36 -4.33 -1.86
C GLY A 52 -10.60 -2.86 -1.52
N SER A 53 -11.46 -2.56 -0.55
CA SER A 53 -11.82 -1.19 -0.18
C SER A 53 -12.11 -1.02 1.31
N GLY A 54 -11.95 0.22 1.80
CA GLY A 54 -12.14 0.58 3.22
C GLY A 54 -11.35 -0.34 4.15
N ARG A 55 -12.04 -0.89 5.16
CA ARG A 55 -11.49 -1.84 6.14
C ARG A 55 -10.97 -3.16 5.54
N HIS A 56 -11.36 -3.49 4.31
CA HIS A 56 -10.94 -4.71 3.62
C HIS A 56 -9.82 -4.45 2.60
N ALA A 57 -9.29 -3.23 2.54
CA ALA A 57 -8.13 -2.93 1.71
C ALA A 57 -6.92 -3.77 2.18
N ARG A 58 -6.17 -4.33 1.24
CA ARG A 58 -4.96 -5.13 1.50
C ARG A 58 -3.91 -4.82 0.45
N LEU A 59 -2.64 -4.86 0.85
CA LEU A 59 -1.51 -4.81 -0.08
C LEU A 59 -1.16 -6.20 -0.59
N LYS A 60 -0.98 -6.31 -1.91
CA LYS A 60 -0.35 -7.42 -2.60
C LYS A 60 0.98 -6.96 -3.17
N PHE A 61 1.94 -7.86 -3.15
CA PHE A 61 3.28 -7.63 -3.67
C PHE A 61 3.56 -8.61 -4.80
N SER A 62 4.35 -8.22 -5.79
CA SER A 62 4.87 -9.15 -6.80
C SER A 62 5.70 -10.26 -6.16
N GLY A 63 5.76 -11.43 -6.80
CA GLY A 63 6.43 -12.62 -6.23
C GLY A 63 7.88 -12.36 -5.80
N ASN A 64 8.65 -11.63 -6.60
CA ASN A 64 10.07 -11.33 -6.34
C ASN A 64 10.32 -10.11 -5.43
N PHE A 65 9.28 -9.57 -4.78
CA PHE A 65 9.44 -8.39 -3.92
C PHE A 65 10.16 -8.77 -2.61
N PRO A 66 11.25 -8.09 -2.19
CA PRO A 66 12.01 -8.46 -0.99
C PRO A 66 11.20 -8.30 0.31
N ASP A 67 11.28 -9.26 1.23
CA ASP A 67 10.46 -9.28 2.45
C ASP A 67 10.67 -8.06 3.37
N ARG A 68 11.92 -7.60 3.51
CA ARG A 68 12.22 -6.37 4.27
C ARG A 68 11.51 -5.16 3.68
N GLY A 69 11.47 -5.06 2.35
CA GLY A 69 10.73 -4.02 1.64
C GLY A 69 9.22 -4.14 1.86
N ARG A 70 8.66 -5.36 1.82
CA ARG A 70 7.24 -5.60 2.09
C ARG A 70 6.85 -5.08 3.47
N GLN A 71 7.66 -5.37 4.48
CA GLN A 71 7.38 -4.93 5.84
C GLN A 71 7.50 -3.41 5.99
N ALA A 72 8.53 -2.78 5.43
CA ALA A 72 8.68 -1.33 5.44
C ALA A 72 7.48 -0.63 4.79
N ILE A 73 7.03 -1.13 3.63
CA ILE A 73 5.87 -0.57 2.92
C ILE A 73 4.58 -0.74 3.73
N ARG A 74 4.38 -1.89 4.39
CA ARG A 74 3.25 -2.08 5.30
C ARG A 74 3.26 -1.11 6.47
N ASN A 75 4.43 -0.76 7.00
CA ASN A 75 4.55 0.16 8.13
C ASN A 75 4.18 1.61 7.75
N VAL A 76 4.48 2.05 6.52
CA VAL A 76 4.15 3.41 6.04
C VAL A 76 2.75 3.49 5.44
N TRP A 77 2.14 2.35 5.12
CA TRP A 77 0.81 2.31 4.55
C TRP A 77 -0.26 2.40 5.64
N THR A 78 -1.07 3.46 5.59
CA THR A 78 -2.31 3.52 6.35
C THR A 78 -3.47 3.13 5.43
N PRO A 79 -4.25 2.07 5.74
CA PRO A 79 -5.43 1.74 4.95
C PRO A 79 -6.40 2.94 4.97
N PRO A 80 -7.12 3.23 3.87
CA PRO A 80 -8.15 4.26 3.88
C PRO A 80 -9.21 3.85 4.90
N THR A 81 -9.17 4.48 6.07
CA THR A 81 -10.18 4.30 7.10
C THR A 81 -11.46 4.93 6.56
N THR A 82 -12.48 4.12 6.32
CA THR A 82 -13.84 4.67 6.46
C THR A 82 -13.89 5.23 7.87
N PRO A 83 -14.28 6.50 8.10
CA PRO A 83 -14.42 6.99 9.46
C PRO A 83 -15.47 6.11 10.14
N GLY A 84 -15.02 5.20 11.02
CA GLY A 84 -15.90 4.65 12.04
C GLY A 84 -16.26 5.80 12.98
N PRO A 85 -17.48 5.85 13.54
CA PRO A 85 -17.84 6.93 14.45
C PRO A 85 -16.80 6.98 15.56
N LYS A 86 -16.18 8.16 15.74
CA LYS A 86 -15.32 8.44 16.88
C LYS A 86 -16.20 8.35 18.13
N GLY A 87 -16.25 7.17 18.75
CA GLY A 87 -16.79 6.98 20.08
C GLY A 87 -15.96 7.84 21.03
N GLY A 88 -16.49 9.03 21.32
CA GLY A 88 -15.87 9.99 22.20
C GLY A 88 -15.57 9.35 23.54
N ARG A 89 -14.33 9.56 24.02
CA ARG A 89 -14.04 9.48 25.44
C ARG A 89 -15.02 10.40 26.16
N ARG A 90 -15.93 9.83 26.94
CA ARG A 90 -16.51 10.52 28.07
C ARG A 90 -16.05 9.78 29.32
N ALA A 91 -14.95 10.26 29.90
CA ALA A 91 -14.71 10.03 31.31
C ALA A 91 -15.90 10.68 32.03
N VAL A 92 -16.75 9.84 32.63
CA VAL A 92 -17.69 10.31 33.65
C VAL A 92 -17.04 10.06 35.00
N ARG A 93 -17.20 11.11 35.81
CA ARG A 93 -16.62 11.43 37.10
C ARG A 93 -16.69 10.32 38.14
#